data_AF-A0A2V7HWU8-F1
#
_entry.id   AF-A0A2V7HWU8-F1
#
_cell.length_a   1.000
_cell.length_b   1.000
_cell.length_c   1.000
_cell.angle_alpha   90.00
_cell.angle_beta   90.00
_cell.angle_gamma   90.00
#
_symmetry.space_group_name_H-M   'P 1'
#
loop_
_entity.id
_entity.type
_entity.pdbx_description
1 polymer ?
#
loop_
_entity_poly.entity_id
_entity_poly.type
_entity_poly.pdbx_seq_one_letter_code
_entity_poly.pdbx_strand_id
1 'polypeptide(L)'
;TSMYYRDPDGLRVELQIDNFATMDEAHAYLTGPDFAENPIGVIFDPEQLIRDYEAGRALEDLVRRPPLPPGTTPMDMRAETPRGGG
;
A
#
# COMPACT_ATOMS: atom_id res chain seq x y z
N THR A 1 -2.32 -4.18 -2.40
CA THR A 1 -1.97 -3.32 -1.25
C THR A 1 -1.28 -4.20 -0.24
N SER A 2 -0.14 -3.80 0.31
CA SER A 2 0.59 -4.58 1.31
C SER A 2 0.92 -3.75 2.55
N MET A 3 0.98 -4.40 3.70
CA MET A 3 1.32 -3.80 4.98
C MET A 3 2.21 -4.76 5.77
N TYR A 4 3.24 -4.21 6.41
CA TYR A 4 4.10 -4.95 7.34
C TYR A 4 3.67 -4.64 8.77
N TYR A 5 3.29 -5.69 9.50
CA TYR A 5 2.92 -5.64 10.91
C TYR A 5 3.95 -6.42 11.72
N ARG A 6 4.26 -5.95 12.93
CA ARG A 6 5.05 -6.70 13.90
C ARG A 6 4.14 -7.25 14.98
N ASP A 7 4.09 -8.57 15.09
CA ASP A 7 3.26 -9.23 16.09
C ASP A 7 3.81 -9.03 17.52
N PRO A 8 3.06 -9.42 18.57
CA PRO A 8 3.51 -9.28 19.95
C PRO A 8 4.83 -10.01 20.28
N ASP A 9 5.19 -11.03 19.50
CA ASP A 9 6.43 -11.79 19.64
C ASP A 9 7.60 -11.16 18.86
N GLY A 10 7.33 -10.07 18.13
CA GLY A 10 8.33 -9.33 17.38
C GLY A 10 8.54 -9.84 15.95
N LEU A 11 7.75 -10.80 15.47
CA LEU A 11 7.83 -11.31 14.10
C LEU A 11 7.24 -10.31 13.12
N ARG A 12 7.95 -10.07 12.02
CA ARG A 12 7.47 -9.22 10.94
C ARG A 12 6.61 -10.05 9.99
N VAL A 13 5.33 -9.75 9.97
CA VAL A 13 4.32 -10.36 9.10
C VAL A 13 3.96 -9.38 8.00
N GLU A 14 3.86 -9.88 6.77
CA GLU A 14 3.30 -9.13 5.64
C GLU A 14 1.86 -9.57 5.40
N LEU A 15 0.97 -8.59 5.34
CA LEU A 15 -0.42 -8.77 4.91
C LEU A 15 -0.56 -8.11 3.54
N GLN A 16 -1.11 -8.83 2.56
CA GLN A 16 -1.28 -8.29 1.22
C GLN A 16 -2.57 -8.79 0.56
N ILE A 17 -3.09 -7.96 -0.33
CA ILE A 17 -4.19 -8.28 -1.25
C ILE A 17 -3.79 -7.98 -2.68
N ASP A 18 -4.39 -8.71 -3.61
CA ASP A 18 -4.31 -8.43 -5.04
C ASP A 18 -5.20 -7.23 -5.38
N ASN A 19 -4.60 -6.18 -5.92
CA ASN A 19 -5.33 -4.96 -6.32
C ASN A 19 -5.90 -5.04 -7.74
N PHE A 20 -5.50 -6.05 -8.52
CA PHE A 20 -5.86 -6.21 -9.91
C PHE A 20 -6.86 -7.36 -10.07
N ALA A 21 -7.85 -7.17 -10.93
CA ALA A 21 -8.87 -8.19 -11.16
C ALA A 21 -8.31 -9.36 -12.00
N THR A 22 -7.26 -9.11 -12.77
CA THR A 22 -6.65 -10.10 -13.67
C THR A 22 -5.13 -10.13 -13.58
N MET A 23 -4.55 -11.26 -13.98
CA MET A 23 -3.10 -11.42 -14.08
C MET A 23 -2.49 -10.54 -15.17
N ASP A 24 -3.21 -10.27 -16.27
CA ASP A 24 -2.74 -9.40 -17.34
C ASP A 24 -2.62 -7.95 -16.88
N GLU A 25 -3.59 -7.47 -16.08
CA GLU A 25 -3.52 -6.15 -15.44
C GLU A 25 -2.34 -6.05 -14.48
N ALA A 26 -2.15 -7.08 -13.64
CA ALA A 26 -1.01 -7.14 -12.72
C ALA A 26 0.32 -7.13 -13.48
N HIS A 27 0.43 -7.89 -14.57
CA HIS A 27 1.62 -7.92 -15.42
C HIS A 27 1.86 -6.54 -16.05
N ALA A 28 0.85 -5.97 -16.70
CA ALA A 28 0.96 -4.67 -17.37
C ALA A 28 1.46 -3.59 -16.42
N TYR A 29 0.97 -3.61 -15.17
CA TYR A 29 1.45 -2.73 -14.11
C TYR A 29 2.92 -3.02 -13.72
N LEU A 30 3.28 -4.27 -13.44
CA LEU A 30 4.65 -4.65 -13.04
C LEU A 30 5.71 -4.32 -14.09
N THR A 31 5.34 -4.32 -15.37
CA THR A 31 6.23 -3.93 -16.48
C THR A 31 6.08 -2.46 -16.90
N GLY A 32 5.19 -1.73 -16.26
CA GLY A 32 4.82 -0.36 -16.60
C GLY A 32 5.72 0.71 -15.96
N PRO A 33 5.60 1.96 -16.42
CA PRO A 33 6.40 3.08 -15.91
C PRO A 33 6.14 3.36 -14.42
N ASP A 34 4.90 3.21 -13.94
CA ASP A 34 4.53 3.47 -12.54
C ASP A 34 5.28 2.56 -11.57
N PHE A 35 5.43 1.28 -11.92
CA PHE A 35 6.19 0.34 -11.11
C PHE A 35 7.70 0.57 -11.23
N ALA A 36 8.18 0.95 -12.42
CA ALA A 36 9.58 1.31 -12.62
C ALA A 36 10.01 2.56 -11.83
N GLU A 37 9.12 3.56 -11.71
CA GLU A 37 9.35 4.77 -10.94
C GLU A 37 9.36 4.49 -9.43
N ASN A 38 8.41 3.69 -8.95
CA ASN A 38 8.31 3.34 -7.56
C ASN A 38 7.93 1.85 -7.42
N PRO A 39 8.89 0.94 -7.23
CA PRO A 39 8.57 -0.48 -7.01
C PRO A 39 8.23 -0.81 -5.55
N ILE A 40 8.45 0.13 -4.62
CA ILE A 40 8.33 -0.11 -3.17
C ILE A 40 6.89 0.07 -2.69
N GLY A 41 6.17 1.02 -3.28
CA GLY A 41 4.86 1.41 -2.78
C GLY A 41 4.91 2.76 -2.08
N VAL A 42 3.88 3.04 -1.31
CA VAL A 42 3.69 4.27 -0.56
C VAL A 42 3.11 3.87 0.79
N ILE A 43 3.57 4.52 1.85
CA ILE A 43 3.03 4.31 3.18
C ILE A 43 1.60 4.83 3.20
N PHE A 44 0.68 4.03 3.72
CA PHE A 44 -0.71 4.42 3.95
C PHE A 44 -1.05 4.27 5.44
N ASP A 45 -2.05 5.03 5.87
CA ASP A 45 -2.65 4.96 7.21
C ASP A 45 -3.76 3.88 7.19
N PRO A 46 -3.59 2.74 7.89
CA PRO A 46 -4.60 1.68 7.94
C PRO A 46 -5.91 2.14 8.58
N GLU A 47 -5.85 2.97 9.62
CA GLU A 47 -7.02 3.53 10.28
C GLU A 47 -7.80 4.45 9.33
N GLN A 48 -7.10 5.22 8.47
CA GLN A 48 -7.75 5.98 7.41
C GLN A 48 -8.44 5.06 6.39
N LEU A 49 -7.77 3.98 5.96
CA LEU A 49 -8.35 3.01 5.03
C LEU A 49 -9.62 2.35 5.61
N ILE A 50 -9.63 2.04 6.90
CA ILE A 50 -10.81 1.51 7.61
C ILE A 50 -11.95 2.53 7.61
N ARG A 51 -11.69 3.79 8.03
CA ARG A 51 -12.72 4.85 8.05
C ARG A 51 -13.37 5.02 6.68
N ASP A 52 -12.56 4.92 5.64
CA ASP A 52 -12.99 5.10 4.27
C ASP A 52 -13.80 3.92 3.72
N TYR A 53 -13.44 2.70 4.12
CA TYR A 53 -14.22 1.50 3.86
C TYR A 53 -15.59 1.57 4.57
N GLU A 54 -15.61 1.94 5.85
CA GLU A 54 -16.83 2.09 6.64
C GLU A 54 -17.74 3.20 6.12
N ALA A 55 -17.17 4.25 5.52
CA ALA A 55 -17.90 5.30 4.82
C ALA A 55 -18.49 4.85 3.47
N GLY A 56 -18.22 3.63 3.02
CA GLY A 56 -18.77 3.05 1.79
C GLY A 56 -18.05 3.48 0.52
N ARG A 57 -16.77 3.88 0.58
CA ARG A 57 -15.98 4.13 -0.64
C ARG A 57 -15.86 2.85 -1.47
N ALA A 58 -15.85 3.01 -2.79
CA ALA A 58 -15.71 1.90 -3.72
C ALA A 58 -14.35 1.20 -3.54
N LEU A 59 -14.32 -0.13 -3.71
CA LEU A 59 -13.11 -0.92 -3.52
C LEU A 59 -11.99 -0.45 -4.46
N GLU A 60 -12.35 -0.12 -5.70
CA GLU A 60 -11.44 0.35 -6.75
C GLU A 60 -10.73 1.65 -6.35
N ASP A 61 -11.35 2.47 -5.51
CA ASP A 61 -10.74 3.69 -4.96
C ASP A 61 -9.89 3.39 -3.72
N LEU A 62 -10.30 2.42 -2.89
CA LEU A 62 -9.55 2.00 -1.70
C LEU A 62 -8.22 1.32 -2.05
N VAL A 63 -8.18 0.58 -3.16
CA VAL A 63 -6.98 -0.14 -3.61
C VAL A 63 -6.15 0.64 -4.64
N ARG A 64 -6.63 1.82 -5.07
CA ARG A 64 -5.90 2.68 -5.99
C ARG A 64 -4.60 3.13 -5.34
N ARG A 65 -3.50 2.88 -6.03
CA ARG A 65 -2.18 3.29 -5.57
C ARG A 65 -2.03 4.80 -5.71
N PRO A 66 -1.72 5.55 -4.63
CA PRO A 66 -1.42 6.96 -4.76
C PRO A 66 0.00 7.17 -5.31
N PRO A 67 0.29 8.36 -5.89
CA PRO A 67 1.63 8.69 -6.35
C PRO A 67 2.61 8.81 -5.17
N LEU A 68 3.91 8.76 -5.47
CA LEU A 68 4.95 9.05 -4.49
C LEU A 68 4.74 10.47 -3.92
N PRO A 69 4.75 10.67 -2.58
CA PRO A 69 4.58 11.99 -2.00
C PRO A 69 5.65 12.99 -2.49
N PRO A 70 5.30 14.26 -2.74
CA PRO A 70 6.27 15.27 -3.18
C PRO A 70 7.47 15.37 -2.23
N GLY A 71 8.67 15.39 -2.79
CA GLY A 71 9.91 15.53 -2.02
C GLY A 71 10.39 14.26 -1.33
N THR A 72 9.75 13.11 -1.59
CA THR A 72 10.20 11.79 -1.10
C THR A 72 10.76 10.94 -2.24
N THR A 73 11.53 9.92 -1.89
CA THR A 73 12.03 8.88 -2.79
C THR A 73 11.35 7.55 -2.48
N PRO A 74 11.34 6.56 -3.40
CA PRO A 74 10.87 5.22 -3.08
C PRO A 74 11.56 4.62 -1.84
N MET A 75 12.82 4.97 -1.58
CA MET A 75 13.57 4.47 -0.42
C MET A 75 13.01 4.97 0.91
N ASP A 76 12.40 6.16 0.94
CA ASP A 76 11.74 6.70 2.13
C ASP A 76 10.46 5.92 2.47
N MET A 77 9.92 5.14 1.53
CA MET A 77 8.73 4.30 1.71
C MET A 77 9.05 2.92 2.28
N ARG A 78 10.32 2.58 2.54
CA ARG A 78 10.72 1.30 3.17
C ARG A 78 10.41 1.23 4.67
N ALA A 79 9.82 2.27 5.27
CA ALA A 79 9.51 2.28 6.68
C ALA A 79 8.37 1.32 7.03
N GLU A 80 8.38 0.81 8.27
CA GLU A 80 7.22 0.11 8.84
C GLU A 80 6.03 1.08 8.91
N THR A 81 4.81 0.61 8.65
CA THR A 81 3.61 1.45 8.80
C THR A 81 3.58 2.03 10.22
N PRO A 82 3.57 3.36 10.41
CA PRO A 82 3.60 3.96 11.74
C PRO A 82 2.40 3.49 12.57
N ARG A 83 2.62 3.11 13.83
CA ARG A 83 1.49 2.94 14.77
C ARG A 83 0.85 4.30 14.97
N GLY A 84 -0.43 4.45 14.68
CA GLY A 84 -1.21 5.60 15.12
C GLY A 84 -0.97 5.83 16.61
N GLY A 85 -0.49 7.02 16.97
CA GLY A 85 -0.24 7.38 18.36
C GLY A 85 -1.54 7.36 19.16
N GLY A 86 -1.51 6.72 20.33
CA GLY A 86 -2.61 6.75 21.30
C GLY A 86 -2.75 8.10 21.99
#